data_AF-A0A959CGV5-F1
#
_entry.id   AF-A0A959CGV5-F1
#
_cell.length_a   1.000
_cell.length_b   1.000
_cell.length_c   1.000
_cell.angle_alpha   90.00
_cell.angle_beta   90.00
_cell.angle_gamma   90.00
#
_symmetry.space_group_name_H-M   'P 1'
#
loop_
_entity.id
_entity.type
_entity.pdbx_description
1 polymer ?
#
loop_
_entity_poly.entity_id
_entity_poly.type
_entity_poly.pdbx_seq_one_letter_code
_entity_poly.pdbx_strand_id
1 'polypeptide(L)'
;MRCRDILFFCLLVRVAGAQELPPLGELYASIDSFYAAEVHANLLEFREDRKGEWLKYVPNAGLTYTVAGDPRPSVSFNTGMLYQAKRDKQRNAARRRSIEEKGALQAARARGRVARLYADFLLRREQLAARRELLAIDEQLFRMEEDRYRQEEISPGDFLNAKRELLVKQQGVKDLEMELELLRQEILVESFRIGR
;
A
#
# COMPACT_ATOMS: atom_id res chain seq x y z
N MET A 1 -16.18 -25.42 25.80
CA MET A 1 -15.67 -25.52 24.41
C MET A 1 -16.09 -24.25 23.67
N ARG A 2 -15.42 -23.13 23.96
CA ARG A 2 -14.43 -22.42 23.10
C ARG A 2 -14.97 -22.01 21.72
N CYS A 3 -15.63 -20.84 21.71
CA CYS A 3 -15.91 -20.05 20.52
C CYS A 3 -15.60 -18.57 20.86
N ARG A 4 -14.33 -18.29 21.21
CA ARG A 4 -13.88 -16.95 21.59
C ARG A 4 -12.40 -16.69 21.30
N ASP A 5 -11.86 -17.30 20.25
CA ASP A 5 -10.40 -17.32 20.00
C ASP A 5 -9.99 -17.03 18.53
N ILE A 6 -10.77 -16.29 17.73
CA ILE A 6 -10.38 -15.97 16.33
C ILE A 6 -10.38 -14.46 15.99
N LEU A 7 -10.88 -13.58 16.86
CA LEU A 7 -10.86 -12.12 16.62
C LEU A 7 -9.63 -11.41 17.23
N PHE A 8 -8.50 -12.11 17.39
CA PHE A 8 -7.32 -11.54 18.04
C PHE A 8 -6.01 -12.03 17.41
N PHE A 9 -5.94 -12.02 16.08
CA PHE A 9 -4.70 -12.31 15.36
C PHE A 9 -4.40 -11.17 14.38
N CYS A 10 -3.22 -10.56 14.55
CA CYS A 10 -2.62 -9.51 13.72
C CYS A 10 -2.93 -8.03 14.02
N LEU A 11 -3.12 -7.65 15.29
CA LEU A 11 -2.75 -6.29 15.74
C LEU A 11 -1.75 -6.35 16.90
N LEU A 12 -0.69 -7.12 16.70
CA LEU A 12 0.54 -7.03 17.49
C LEU A 12 1.64 -6.61 16.52
N VAL A 13 1.57 -5.34 16.10
CA VAL A 13 2.78 -4.63 15.66
C VAL A 13 3.69 -4.62 16.88
N ARG A 14 4.64 -5.55 16.87
CA ARG A 14 5.69 -5.65 17.86
C ARG A 14 6.54 -4.39 17.68
N VAL A 15 6.22 -3.35 18.44
CA VAL A 15 7.10 -2.18 18.63
C VAL A 15 8.27 -2.65 19.49
N ALA A 16 9.19 -3.39 18.89
CA ALA A 16 10.43 -3.82 19.52
C ALA A 16 11.54 -3.68 18.47
N GLY A 17 12.18 -2.51 18.46
CA GLY A 17 13.24 -2.13 17.50
C GLY A 17 12.86 -0.90 16.66
N ALA A 18 12.53 0.23 17.29
CA ALA A 18 11.92 1.40 16.65
C ALA A 18 12.80 2.20 15.66
N GLN A 19 13.90 1.65 15.15
CA GLN A 19 14.80 2.36 14.22
C GLN A 19 15.08 1.64 12.89
N GLU A 20 14.75 0.36 12.75
CA GLU A 20 15.10 -0.38 11.54
C GLU A 20 13.88 -0.65 10.66
N LEU A 21 14.00 -0.29 9.38
CA LEU A 21 12.93 -0.49 8.41
C LEU A 21 12.78 -2.01 8.15
N PRO A 22 11.53 -2.55 8.10
CA PRO A 22 11.32 -3.97 7.82
C PRO A 22 12.00 -4.38 6.50
N PRO A 23 12.41 -5.65 6.37
CA PRO A 23 12.97 -6.13 5.13
C PRO A 23 11.94 -6.02 4.01
N LEU A 24 12.41 -5.74 2.79
CA LEU A 24 11.56 -5.47 1.63
C LEU A 24 10.54 -6.58 1.34
N GLY A 25 10.89 -7.84 1.64
CA GLY A 25 9.99 -8.98 1.49
C GLY A 25 8.74 -8.90 2.38
N GLU A 26 8.86 -8.41 3.61
CA GLU A 26 7.70 -8.22 4.51
C GLU A 26 6.80 -7.09 4.04
N LEU A 27 7.39 -6.01 3.54
CA LEU A 27 6.64 -4.89 2.94
C LEU A 27 5.88 -5.32 1.68
N TYR A 28 6.43 -6.22 0.87
CA TYR A 28 5.70 -6.78 -0.26
C TYR A 28 4.59 -7.73 0.16
N ALA A 29 4.83 -8.56 1.18
CA ALA A 29 3.81 -9.46 1.70
C ALA A 29 2.60 -8.68 2.25
N SER A 30 2.82 -7.53 2.91
CA SER A 30 1.72 -6.69 3.38
C SER A 30 0.90 -6.12 2.22
N ILE A 31 1.56 -5.58 1.19
CA ILE A 31 0.90 -5.08 -0.04
C ILE A 31 0.06 -6.17 -0.69
N ASP A 32 0.63 -7.37 -0.82
CA ASP A 32 -0.04 -8.50 -1.45
C ASP A 32 -1.26 -8.95 -0.67
N SER A 33 -1.15 -9.03 0.65
CA SER A 33 -2.27 -9.38 1.52
C SER A 33 -3.40 -8.36 1.42
N PHE A 34 -3.08 -7.07 1.35
CA PHE A 34 -4.07 -5.99 1.21
C PHE A 34 -4.82 -6.09 -0.11
N TYR A 35 -4.09 -6.15 -1.24
CA TYR A 35 -4.73 -6.20 -2.56
C TYR A 35 -5.46 -7.53 -2.80
N ALA A 36 -4.98 -8.65 -2.22
CA ALA A 36 -5.71 -9.90 -2.25
C ALA A 36 -7.05 -9.81 -1.50
N ALA A 37 -7.07 -9.13 -0.34
CA ALA A 37 -8.30 -8.90 0.42
C ALA A 37 -9.27 -7.96 -0.33
N GLU A 38 -8.76 -6.90 -0.96
CA GLU A 38 -9.55 -5.97 -1.78
C GLU A 38 -10.16 -6.67 -3.01
N VAL A 39 -9.36 -7.46 -3.74
CA VAL A 39 -9.84 -8.28 -4.86
C VAL A 39 -10.91 -9.27 -4.39
N HIS A 40 -10.66 -9.96 -3.28
CA HIS A 40 -11.63 -10.89 -2.71
C HIS A 40 -12.95 -10.19 -2.37
N ALA A 41 -12.91 -9.03 -1.70
CA ALA A 41 -14.10 -8.25 -1.38
C ALA A 41 -14.88 -7.84 -2.64
N ASN A 42 -14.20 -7.38 -3.69
CA ASN A 42 -14.82 -7.01 -4.96
C ASN A 42 -15.42 -8.22 -5.72
N LEU A 43 -14.80 -9.40 -5.59
CA LEU A 43 -15.31 -10.62 -6.21
C LEU A 43 -16.55 -11.19 -5.49
N LEU A 44 -16.82 -10.82 -4.24
CA LEU A 44 -18.02 -11.26 -3.52
C LEU A 44 -19.31 -10.79 -4.20
N GLU A 45 -19.32 -9.64 -4.88
CA GLU A 45 -20.47 -9.15 -5.65
C GLU A 45 -20.88 -10.15 -6.75
N PHE A 46 -19.91 -10.89 -7.31
CA PHE A 46 -20.11 -11.84 -8.40
C PHE A 46 -20.30 -13.28 -7.92
N ARG A 47 -20.48 -13.48 -6.61
CA ARG A 47 -20.77 -14.79 -6.04
C ARG A 47 -22.23 -15.14 -6.34
N GLU A 48 -22.43 -15.78 -7.49
CA GLU A 48 -23.75 -16.26 -7.91
C GLU A 48 -24.19 -17.41 -7.00
N ASP A 49 -25.25 -17.20 -6.23
CA ASP A 49 -25.99 -18.28 -5.60
C ASP A 49 -26.63 -19.11 -6.72
N ARG A 50 -26.21 -20.37 -6.88
CA ARG A 50 -26.73 -21.30 -7.90
C ARG A 50 -28.23 -21.59 -7.75
N LYS A 51 -28.87 -21.10 -6.69
CA LYS A 51 -30.27 -21.34 -6.37
C LYS A 51 -31.16 -20.52 -7.31
N GLY A 52 -31.84 -21.19 -8.24
CA GLY A 52 -32.78 -20.56 -9.18
C GLY A 52 -32.18 -20.20 -10.54
N GLU A 53 -30.91 -20.52 -10.83
CA GLU A 53 -30.36 -20.29 -12.17
C GLU A 53 -31.10 -21.07 -13.27
N TRP A 54 -31.63 -22.25 -12.94
CA TRP A 54 -32.42 -23.06 -13.86
C TRP A 54 -33.71 -22.34 -14.32
N LEU A 55 -34.24 -21.41 -13.53
CA LEU A 55 -35.44 -20.62 -13.87
C LEU A 55 -35.23 -19.76 -15.13
N LYS A 56 -33.99 -19.36 -15.43
CA LYS A 56 -33.63 -18.60 -16.65
C LYS A 56 -33.90 -19.39 -17.94
N TYR A 57 -34.07 -20.71 -17.83
CA TYR A 57 -34.24 -21.63 -18.96
C TYR A 57 -35.66 -22.22 -19.03
N VAL A 58 -36.54 -21.86 -18.10
CA VAL A 58 -37.93 -22.34 -18.07
C VAL A 58 -38.77 -21.57 -19.08
N PRO A 59 -39.59 -22.24 -19.91
CA PRO A 59 -40.54 -21.56 -20.80
C PRO A 59 -41.54 -20.73 -19.99
N ASN A 60 -41.99 -19.60 -20.56
CA ASN A 60 -43.06 -18.83 -19.94
C ASN A 60 -44.40 -19.53 -20.18
N ALA A 61 -44.99 -20.05 -19.10
CA ALA A 61 -46.35 -20.59 -19.10
C ALA A 61 -47.32 -19.50 -18.62
N GLY A 62 -48.43 -19.31 -19.32
CA GLY A 62 -49.41 -18.27 -19.00
C GLY A 62 -50.80 -18.57 -19.54
N LEU A 63 -51.79 -17.82 -19.05
CA LEU A 63 -53.16 -17.85 -19.57
C LEU A 63 -53.32 -16.75 -20.62
N THR A 64 -53.79 -17.13 -21.80
CA THR A 64 -54.15 -16.22 -22.90
C THR A 64 -55.63 -16.32 -23.18
N TYR A 65 -56.27 -15.25 -23.65
CA TYR A 65 -57.70 -15.23 -23.94
C TYR A 65 -57.96 -15.26 -25.45
N THR A 66 -58.99 -15.99 -25.87
CA THR A 66 -59.47 -15.97 -27.25
C THR A 66 -60.22 -14.66 -27.55
N VAL A 67 -60.51 -14.39 -28.83
CA VAL A 67 -61.33 -13.22 -29.24
C VAL A 67 -62.74 -13.26 -28.60
N ALA A 68 -63.21 -14.46 -28.22
CA ALA A 68 -64.47 -14.68 -27.50
C ALA A 68 -64.33 -14.53 -25.96
N GLY A 69 -63.11 -14.32 -25.44
CA GLY A 69 -62.86 -14.12 -24.01
C GLY A 69 -62.60 -15.40 -23.20
N ASP A 70 -62.45 -16.56 -23.83
CA ASP A 70 -62.23 -17.82 -23.13
C ASP A 70 -60.75 -18.01 -22.77
N PRO A 71 -60.42 -18.46 -21.53
CA PRO A 71 -59.05 -18.71 -21.11
C PRO A 71 -58.46 -19.98 -21.76
N ARG A 72 -57.27 -19.86 -22.35
CA ARG A 72 -56.49 -20.97 -22.92
C ARG A 72 -55.06 -20.98 -22.35
N PRO A 73 -54.54 -22.13 -21.90
CA PRO A 73 -53.14 -22.24 -21.51
C PRO A 73 -52.24 -22.03 -22.71
N SER A 74 -51.19 -21.25 -22.52
CA SER A 74 -50.14 -20.99 -23.50
C SER A 74 -48.78 -21.24 -22.90
N VAL A 75 -47.88 -21.77 -23.72
CA VAL A 75 -46.46 -21.93 -23.38
C VAL A 75 -45.68 -21.26 -24.50
N SER A 76 -44.81 -20.32 -24.14
CA SER A 76 -43.97 -19.62 -25.09
C SER A 76 -42.50 -19.76 -24.70
N PHE A 77 -41.65 -19.93 -25.71
CA PHE A 77 -40.21 -20.04 -25.54
C PHE A 77 -39.54 -18.82 -26.17
N ASN A 78 -38.71 -18.12 -25.39
CA ASN A 78 -37.99 -16.94 -25.86
C ASN A 78 -36.50 -17.25 -26.00
N THR A 79 -36.04 -17.43 -27.24
CA THR A 79 -34.62 -17.67 -27.56
C THR A 79 -33.72 -16.47 -27.23
N GLY A 80 -34.28 -15.26 -27.18
CA GLY A 80 -33.58 -14.04 -26.75
C GLY A 80 -33.14 -14.11 -25.29
N MET A 81 -33.94 -14.70 -24.40
CA MET A 81 -33.56 -14.89 -22.99
C MET A 81 -32.38 -15.85 -22.83
N LEU A 82 -32.33 -16.92 -23.63
CA LEU A 82 -31.20 -17.85 -23.65
C LEU A 82 -29.90 -17.15 -24.08
N TYR A 83 -29.99 -16.33 -25.13
CA TYR A 83 -28.84 -15.59 -25.64
C TYR A 83 -28.35 -14.55 -24.62
N GLN A 84 -29.28 -13.83 -23.97
CA GLN A 84 -28.98 -12.89 -22.89
C GLN A 84 -28.30 -13.60 -21.71
N ALA A 85 -28.83 -14.73 -21.23
CA ALA A 85 -28.22 -15.50 -20.16
C ALA A 85 -26.79 -15.95 -20.48
N LYS A 86 -26.53 -16.38 -21.73
CA LYS A 86 -25.17 -16.73 -22.20
C LYS A 86 -24.25 -15.49 -22.22
N ARG A 87 -24.74 -14.36 -22.73
CA ARG A 87 -23.99 -13.10 -22.80
C ARG A 87 -23.68 -12.55 -21.41
N ASP A 88 -24.62 -12.62 -20.47
CA ASP A 88 -24.45 -12.18 -19.09
C ASP A 88 -23.43 -13.04 -18.37
N LYS A 89 -23.45 -14.36 -18.56
CA LYS A 89 -22.40 -15.25 -18.04
C LYS A 89 -21.01 -14.87 -18.56
N GLN A 90 -20.89 -14.60 -19.86
CA GLN A 90 -19.62 -14.15 -20.45
C GLN A 90 -19.19 -12.79 -19.90
N ARG A 91 -20.13 -11.85 -19.72
CA ARG A 91 -19.88 -10.53 -19.16
C ARG A 91 -19.42 -10.61 -17.71
N ASN A 92 -20.05 -11.45 -16.89
CA ASN A 92 -19.66 -11.67 -15.50
C ASN A 92 -18.28 -12.31 -15.40
N ALA A 93 -17.99 -13.32 -16.24
CA ALA A 93 -16.65 -13.91 -16.33
C ALA A 93 -15.58 -12.88 -16.74
N ALA A 94 -15.87 -12.04 -17.73
CA ALA A 94 -14.96 -10.98 -18.15
C ALA A 94 -14.74 -9.91 -17.06
N ARG A 95 -15.80 -9.54 -16.33
CA ARG A 95 -15.72 -8.60 -15.20
C ARG A 95 -14.85 -9.14 -14.07
N ARG A 96 -15.04 -10.39 -13.67
CA ARG A 96 -14.22 -11.05 -12.64
C ARG A 96 -12.74 -11.04 -13.01
N ARG A 97 -12.41 -11.45 -14.24
CA ARG A 97 -11.04 -11.35 -14.76
C ARG A 97 -10.51 -9.93 -14.72
N SER A 98 -11.32 -8.95 -15.10
CA SER A 98 -10.92 -7.54 -15.03
C SER A 98 -10.61 -7.08 -13.61
N ILE A 99 -11.32 -7.57 -12.59
CA ILE A 99 -11.07 -7.25 -11.17
C ILE A 99 -9.73 -7.85 -10.73
N GLU A 100 -9.50 -9.13 -11.04
CA GLU A 100 -8.25 -9.84 -10.72
C GLU A 100 -7.03 -9.14 -11.35
N GLU A 101 -7.09 -8.85 -12.65
CA GLU A 101 -6.01 -8.17 -13.38
C GLU A 101 -5.76 -6.75 -12.86
N LYS A 102 -6.81 -6.01 -12.51
CA LYS A 102 -6.68 -4.66 -11.93
C LYS A 102 -5.99 -4.72 -10.57
N GLY A 103 -6.39 -5.64 -9.71
CA GLY A 103 -5.76 -5.84 -8.40
C GLY A 103 -4.29 -6.22 -8.52
N ALA A 104 -3.96 -7.16 -9.40
CA ALA A 104 -2.58 -7.56 -9.67
C ALA A 104 -1.73 -6.38 -10.17
N LEU A 105 -2.26 -5.58 -11.10
CA LEU A 105 -1.57 -4.39 -11.60
C LEU A 105 -1.37 -3.33 -10.51
N GLN A 106 -2.37 -3.12 -9.64
CA GLN A 106 -2.28 -2.18 -8.53
C GLN A 106 -1.23 -2.61 -7.51
N ALA A 107 -1.21 -3.90 -7.15
CA ALA A 107 -0.19 -4.49 -6.28
C ALA A 107 1.21 -4.32 -6.88
N ALA A 108 1.40 -4.65 -8.16
CA ALA A 108 2.68 -4.49 -8.85
C ALA A 108 3.16 -3.03 -8.85
N ARG A 109 2.26 -2.07 -9.08
CA ARG A 109 2.57 -0.63 -9.02
C ARG A 109 2.95 -0.19 -7.60
N ALA A 110 2.23 -0.67 -6.58
CA ALA A 110 2.55 -0.36 -5.18
C ALA A 110 3.92 -0.92 -4.78
N ARG A 111 4.22 -2.18 -5.13
CA ARG A 111 5.56 -2.77 -4.94
C ARG A 111 6.63 -1.94 -5.63
N GLY A 112 6.43 -1.53 -6.88
CA GLY A 112 7.37 -0.67 -7.61
C GLY A 112 7.64 0.67 -6.92
N ARG A 113 6.61 1.32 -6.36
CA ARG A 113 6.78 2.54 -5.58
C ARG A 113 7.57 2.30 -4.30
N VAL A 114 7.21 1.27 -3.54
CA VAL A 114 7.93 0.91 -2.30
C VAL A 114 9.38 0.52 -2.60
N ALA A 115 9.66 -0.21 -3.68
CA ALA A 115 11.01 -0.55 -4.10
C ALA A 115 11.88 0.71 -4.32
N ARG A 116 11.32 1.70 -5.02
CA ARG A 116 12.00 2.97 -5.28
C ARG A 116 12.27 3.72 -3.99
N LEU A 117 11.25 3.91 -3.14
CA LEU A 117 11.40 4.60 -1.85
C LEU A 117 12.41 3.89 -0.94
N TYR A 118 12.41 2.56 -0.94
CA TYR A 118 13.36 1.75 -0.18
C TYR A 118 14.80 1.94 -0.67
N ALA A 119 15.01 1.99 -2.00
CA ALA A 119 16.33 2.29 -2.56
C ALA A 119 16.80 3.70 -2.19
N ASP A 120 15.92 4.69 -2.29
CA ASP A 120 16.21 6.07 -1.88
C ASP A 120 16.55 6.16 -0.38
N PHE A 121 15.88 5.35 0.46
CA PHE A 121 16.15 5.26 1.89
C PHE A 121 17.55 4.70 2.18
N LEU A 122 17.94 3.62 1.52
CA LEU A 122 19.28 3.05 1.69
C LEU A 122 20.37 4.04 1.29
N LEU A 123 20.21 4.72 0.15
CA LEU A 123 21.16 5.71 -0.33
C LEU A 123 21.31 6.87 0.66
N ARG A 124 20.19 7.41 1.15
CA ARG A 124 20.20 8.52 2.13
C ARG A 124 20.78 8.10 3.47
N ARG A 125 20.58 6.84 3.88
CA ARG A 125 21.17 6.27 5.09
C ARG A 125 22.70 6.22 4.98
N GLU A 126 23.22 5.79 3.83
CA GLU A 126 24.67 5.81 3.56
C GLU A 126 25.22 7.24 3.55
N GLN A 127 24.51 8.18 2.93
CA GLN A 127 24.89 9.60 2.95
C GLN A 127 24.93 10.18 4.38
N LEU A 128 23.95 9.84 5.22
CA LEU A 128 23.93 10.27 6.62
C LEU A 128 25.12 9.69 7.39
N ALA A 129 25.46 8.42 7.18
CA ALA A 129 26.63 7.80 7.81
C ALA A 129 27.92 8.56 7.46
N ALA A 130 28.14 8.84 6.16
CA ALA A 130 29.30 9.61 5.71
C ALA A 130 29.31 11.04 6.27
N ARG A 131 28.16 11.73 6.34
CA ARG A 131 28.08 13.08 6.93
C ARG A 131 28.37 13.09 8.43
N ARG A 132 27.96 12.06 9.17
CA ARG A 132 28.27 11.91 10.60
C ARG A 132 29.76 11.71 10.82
N GLU A 133 30.42 10.93 9.97
CA GLU A 133 31.89 10.77 10.03
C GLU A 133 32.61 12.08 9.76
N LEU A 134 32.20 12.83 8.72
CA LEU A 134 32.77 14.16 8.44
C LEU A 134 32.54 15.14 9.59
N LEU A 135 31.34 15.14 10.17
CA LEU A 135 31.02 16.00 11.31
C LEU A 135 31.92 15.68 12.52
N ALA A 136 32.21 14.41 12.77
CA ALA A 136 33.11 14.02 13.86
C ALA A 136 34.54 14.58 13.64
N ILE A 137 35.02 14.62 12.40
CA ILE A 137 36.30 15.25 12.05
C ILE A 137 36.21 16.77 12.26
N ASP A 138 35.14 17.40 11.79
CA ASP A 138 34.93 18.84 11.96
C ASP A 138 34.85 19.25 13.44
N GLU A 139 34.25 18.43 14.29
CA GLU A 139 34.22 18.64 15.74
C GLU A 139 35.63 18.55 16.35
N GLN A 140 36.50 17.67 15.85
CA GLN A 140 37.90 17.61 16.28
C GLN A 140 38.69 18.85 15.83
N LEU A 141 38.51 19.28 14.59
CA LEU A 141 39.13 20.50 14.07
C LEU A 141 38.68 21.73 14.85
N PHE A 142 37.39 21.82 15.18
CA PHE A 142 36.87 22.94 15.97
C PHE A 142 37.43 22.98 17.39
N ARG A 143 37.70 21.82 18.02
CA ARG A 143 38.39 21.78 19.33
C ARG A 143 39.80 22.37 19.26
N MET A 144 40.52 22.12 18.15
CA MET A 144 41.84 22.73 17.94
C MET A 144 41.71 24.26 17.79
N GLU A 145 40.71 24.75 17.06
CA GLU A 145 40.43 26.19 16.94
C GLU A 145 40.02 26.82 18.28
N GLU A 146 39.26 26.11 19.13
CA GLU A 146 38.97 26.54 20.51
C GLU A 146 40.25 26.73 21.33
N ASP A 147 41.19 25.79 21.24
CA ASP A 147 42.47 25.88 21.96
C ASP A 147 43.34 27.03 21.44
N ARG A 148 43.38 27.25 20.11
CA ARG A 148 44.08 28.39 19.49
C ARG A 148 43.47 29.73 19.91
N TYR A 149 42.14 29.82 20.01
CA TYR A 149 41.48 31.01 20.52
C TYR A 149 41.81 31.30 21.98
N ARG A 150 41.85 30.26 22.83
CA ARG A 150 42.26 30.40 24.24
C ARG A 150 43.71 30.85 24.39
N GLN A 151 44.56 30.49 23.44
CA GLN A 151 45.96 30.93 23.36
C GLN A 151 46.12 32.31 22.70
N GLU A 152 45.01 32.99 22.36
CA GLU A 152 44.96 34.29 21.69
C GLU A 152 45.63 34.31 20.30
N GLU A 153 45.77 33.14 19.65
CA GLU A 153 46.39 33.00 18.33
C GLU A 153 45.47 33.42 17.17
N ILE A 154 44.15 33.46 17.40
CA ILE A 154 43.14 33.80 16.40
C ILE A 154 42.19 34.88 16.92
N SER A 155 41.60 35.64 15.99
CA SER A 155 40.65 36.68 16.36
C SER A 155 39.30 36.10 16.82
N PRO A 156 38.52 36.81 17.65
CA PRO A 156 37.16 36.40 18.00
C PRO A 156 36.25 36.23 16.77
N GLY A 157 36.47 37.02 15.70
CA GLY A 157 35.70 36.91 14.47
C GLY A 157 35.93 35.57 13.75
N ASP A 158 37.19 35.15 13.66
CA ASP A 158 37.56 33.87 13.04
C ASP A 158 37.00 32.69 13.84
N PHE A 159 37.12 32.75 15.16
CA PHE A 159 36.53 31.75 16.06
C PHE A 159 35.01 31.62 15.89
N LEU A 160 34.29 32.75 15.86
CA LEU A 160 32.83 32.75 15.67
C LEU A 160 32.44 32.22 14.28
N ASN A 161 33.24 32.49 13.24
CA ASN A 161 33.01 31.93 11.91
C ASN A 161 33.18 30.40 11.92
N ALA A 162 34.25 29.87 12.52
CA ALA A 162 34.46 28.42 12.66
C ALA A 162 33.31 27.76 13.44
N LYS A 163 32.85 28.39 14.53
CA LYS A 163 31.71 27.92 15.31
C LYS A 163 30.42 27.89 14.50
N ARG A 164 30.17 28.94 13.72
CA ARG A 164 29.00 29.01 12.83
C ARG A 164 29.04 27.91 11.78
N GLU A 165 30.19 27.67 11.16
CA GLU A 165 30.36 26.60 10.16
C GLU A 165 30.05 25.23 10.74
N LEU A 166 30.57 24.93 11.94
CA LEU A 166 30.24 23.67 12.63
C LEU A 166 28.74 23.53 12.88
N LEU A 167 28.09 24.58 13.40
CA LEU A 167 26.64 24.56 13.68
C LEU A 167 25.81 24.35 12.41
N VAL A 168 26.20 24.94 11.28
CA VAL A 168 25.55 24.71 9.98
C VAL A 168 25.68 23.25 9.55
N LYS A 169 26.86 22.64 9.72
CA LYS A 169 27.07 21.22 9.40
C LYS A 169 26.27 20.31 10.33
N GLN A 170 26.19 20.61 11.62
CA GLN A 170 25.35 19.90 12.59
C GLN A 170 23.87 19.97 12.21
N GLN A 171 23.39 21.15 11.80
CA GLN A 171 22.02 21.31 11.31
C GLN A 171 21.78 20.46 10.07
N GLY A 172 22.71 20.47 9.11
CA GLY A 172 22.61 19.67 7.88
C GLY A 172 22.60 18.15 8.12
N VAL A 173 23.14 17.65 9.23
CA VAL A 173 22.99 16.24 9.66
C VAL A 173 21.58 15.98 10.20
N LYS A 174 21.07 16.87 11.07
CA LYS A 174 19.71 16.75 11.63
C LYS A 174 18.63 16.80 10.54
N ASP A 175 18.82 17.65 9.54
CA ASP A 175 17.88 17.78 8.42
C ASP A 175 17.80 16.46 7.64
N LEU A 176 18.94 15.79 7.37
CA LEU A 176 18.97 14.47 6.73
C LEU A 176 18.32 13.37 7.58
N GLU A 177 18.51 13.40 8.90
CA GLU A 177 17.85 12.48 9.82
C GLU A 177 16.34 12.61 9.75
N MET A 178 15.84 13.85 9.74
CA MET A 178 14.41 14.13 9.58
C MET A 178 13.89 13.65 8.21
N GLU A 179 14.63 13.89 7.12
CA GLU A 179 14.26 13.40 5.79
C GLU A 179 14.17 11.87 5.75
N LEU A 180 15.09 11.15 6.40
CA LEU A 180 15.06 9.70 6.50
C LEU A 180 13.85 9.19 7.28
N GLU A 181 13.48 9.86 8.38
CA GLU A 181 12.29 9.50 9.14
C GLU A 181 11.00 9.73 8.35
N LEU A 182 10.91 10.82 7.59
CA LEU A 182 9.78 11.07 6.70
C LEU A 182 9.67 9.99 5.62
N LEU A 183 10.79 9.63 5.00
CA LEU A 183 10.82 8.58 3.99
C LEU A 183 10.44 7.21 4.57
N ARG A 184 10.89 6.92 5.80
CA ARG A 184 10.49 5.71 6.53
C ARG A 184 8.97 5.67 6.74
N GLN A 185 8.38 6.78 7.18
CA GLN A 185 6.93 6.88 7.35
C GLN A 185 6.20 6.70 6.01
N GLU A 186 6.69 7.30 4.93
CA GLU A 186 6.10 7.16 3.60
C GLU A 186 6.11 5.70 3.12
N ILE A 187 7.23 4.98 3.32
CA ILE A 187 7.34 3.55 2.99
C ILE A 187 6.31 2.74 3.78
N LEU A 188 6.16 3.00 5.07
CA LEU A 188 5.20 2.31 5.92
C LEU A 188 3.75 2.61 5.48
N VAL A 189 3.44 3.85 5.15
CA VAL A 189 2.09 4.23 4.67
C VAL A 189 1.77 3.55 3.34
N GLU A 190 2.70 3.53 2.38
CA GLU A 190 2.47 2.90 1.08
C GLU A 190 2.40 1.38 1.17
N SER A 191 3.12 0.74 2.09
CA SER A 191 3.12 -0.71 2.28
C SER A 191 1.94 -1.24 3.11
N PHE A 192 1.45 -0.46 4.07
CA PHE A 192 0.37 -0.87 4.98
C PHE A 192 -0.99 -0.23 4.67
N ARG A 193 -1.12 0.57 3.59
CA ARG A 193 -2.34 1.34 3.20
C ARG A 193 -3.59 0.95 3.98
N ILE A 194 -3.77 1.60 5.13
CA ILE A 194 -4.99 1.47 5.92
C ILE A 194 -6.05 2.16 5.08
N GLY A 195 -7.08 1.42 4.65
CA GLY A 195 -8.16 1.96 3.83
C GLY A 195 -8.69 3.26 4.44
N ARG A 196 -8.65 4.34 3.66
CA ARG A 196 -9.44 5.54 3.93
C ARG A 196 -10.85 5.34 3.39
#